data_AF-A0A382JGS4-F1
#
_entry.id   AF-A0A382JGS4-F1
#
_cell.length_a   1.000
_cell.length_b   1.000
_cell.length_c   1.000
_cell.angle_alpha   90.00
_cell.angle_beta   90.00
_cell.angle_gamma   90.00
#
_symmetry.space_group_name_H-M   'P 1'
#
loop_
_entity.id
_entity.type
_entity.pdbx_description
1 polymer ?
#
loop_
_entity_poly.entity_id
_entity_poly.type
_entity_poly.pdbx_seq_one_letter_code
_entity_poly.pdbx_strand_id
1 'polypeptide(L)'
;SANMNLLNLANFISSYARMVNDTDTLNSFNAALTLNTDNIPKFTSAMAYYQRNNDNNPFDFENPSENTVMGYKVGYELSKGVSLIWEYREFYRDDGTGNLVPVKQTTIETAFSFF
;
A
#
# COMPACT_ATOMS: atom_id res chain seq x y z
N SER A 1 9.65 -1.27 14.01
CA SER A 1 9.09 -1.96 12.83
C SER A 1 9.21 -3.46 13.04
N ALA A 2 8.43 -4.25 12.32
CA ALA A 2 8.50 -5.70 12.27
C ALA A 2 8.56 -6.15 10.81
N ASN A 3 9.29 -7.24 10.54
CA ASN A 3 9.44 -7.84 9.22
C ASN A 3 9.39 -9.37 9.39
N MET A 4 8.55 -10.03 8.60
CA MET A 4 8.36 -11.46 8.59
C MET A 4 8.46 -11.99 7.15
N ASN A 5 9.46 -12.83 6.89
CA ASN A 5 9.56 -13.61 5.67
C ASN A 5 8.90 -14.98 5.88
N LEU A 6 7.90 -15.31 5.06
CA LEU A 6 7.15 -16.56 5.11
C LEU A 6 7.65 -17.49 4.00
N LEU A 7 8.58 -18.38 4.36
CA LEU A 7 9.08 -19.45 3.49
C LEU A 7 9.58 -18.97 2.12
N ASN A 8 10.15 -17.76 2.05
CA ASN A 8 10.55 -17.10 0.80
C ASN A 8 9.42 -16.93 -0.23
N LEU A 9 8.15 -17.07 0.18
CA LEU A 9 6.96 -16.91 -0.66
C LEU A 9 6.32 -15.54 -0.47
N ALA A 10 6.31 -15.04 0.76
CA ALA A 10 5.72 -13.76 1.09
C ALA A 10 6.59 -13.02 2.11
N ASN A 11 6.59 -11.70 2.03
CA ASN A 11 7.21 -10.81 2.98
C ASN A 11 6.15 -9.86 3.52
N PHE A 12 5.94 -9.91 4.83
CA PHE A 12 5.06 -8.98 5.54
C PHE A 12 5.89 -8.02 6.38
N ILE A 13 5.73 -6.73 6.13
CA ILE A 13 6.41 -5.67 6.86
C ILE A 13 5.36 -4.78 7.51
N SER A 14 5.59 -4.42 8.76
CA SER A 14 4.78 -3.43 9.46
C SER A 14 5.64 -2.45 10.25
N SER A 15 5.15 -1.24 10.44
CA SER A 15 5.81 -0.22 11.23
C SER A 15 4.80 0.63 11.95
N TYR A 16 5.16 1.01 13.18
CA TYR A 16 4.43 1.96 13.98
C TYR A 16 5.41 3.05 14.43
N ALA A 17 4.96 4.30 14.37
CA ALA A 17 5.68 5.46 14.88
C ALA A 17 4.73 6.30 15.74
N ARG A 18 5.25 6.84 16.83
CA ARG A 18 4.54 7.75 17.73
C ARG A 18 5.36 9.02 17.88
N MET A 19 4.76 10.14 17.52
CA MET A 19 5.34 11.48 17.60
C MET A 19 4.56 12.27 18.64
N VAL A 20 5.27 12.79 19.64
CA VAL A 20 4.66 13.55 20.75
C VAL A 20 5.25 14.95 20.72
N ASN A 21 4.38 15.94 20.78
CA ASN A 21 4.69 17.34 21.00
C ASN A 21 4.03 17.80 22.32
N ASP A 22 4.29 19.04 22.75
CA ASP A 22 3.78 19.59 24.02
C ASP A 22 2.24 19.60 24.10
N THR A 23 1.56 19.67 22.95
CA THR A 23 0.08 19.73 22.86
C THR A 23 -0.56 18.48 22.27
N ASP A 24 0.16 17.71 21.45
CA ASP A 24 -0.44 16.70 20.58
C ASP A 24 0.39 15.42 20.49
N THR A 25 -0.30 14.31 20.19
CA THR A 25 0.33 13.03 19.87
C THR A 25 -0.20 12.54 18.53
N LEU A 26 0.70 12.39 17.56
CA LEU A 26 0.40 11.88 16.24
C LEU A 26 1.05 10.51 16.07
N ASN A 27 0.29 9.56 15.54
CA ASN A 27 0.72 8.18 15.35
C ASN A 27 0.66 7.81 13.87
N SER A 28 1.58 6.96 13.43
CA SER A 28 1.61 6.44 12.07
C SER A 28 1.69 4.93 12.10
N PHE A 29 0.87 4.26 11.28
CA PHE A 29 0.92 2.82 11.05
C PHE A 29 1.04 2.55 9.56
N ASN A 30 2.01 1.71 9.19
CA ASN A 30 2.19 1.27 7.82
C ASN A 30 2.34 -0.25 7.81
N ALA A 31 1.72 -0.90 6.83
CA ALA A 31 1.85 -2.33 6.60
C ALA A 31 1.92 -2.62 5.09
N ALA A 32 2.73 -3.61 4.73
CA ALA A 32 2.88 -4.07 3.35
C ALA A 32 3.03 -5.60 3.34
N LEU A 33 2.34 -6.24 2.40
CA LEU A 33 2.51 -7.64 2.06
C LEU A 33 3.01 -7.72 0.62
N THR A 34 4.16 -8.34 0.40
CA THR A 34 4.73 -8.55 -0.94
C THR A 34 4.91 -10.04 -1.16
N LEU A 35 4.48 -10.55 -2.31
CA LEU A 35 4.76 -11.94 -2.70
C LEU A 35 6.07 -12.01 -3.47
N ASN A 36 6.85 -13.05 -3.22
CA ASN A 36 7.96 -13.42 -4.07
C ASN A 36 7.40 -14.05 -5.35
N THR A 37 7.51 -13.31 -6.46
CA THR A 37 6.98 -13.75 -7.75
C THR A 37 7.95 -14.60 -8.55
N ASP A 38 9.20 -14.81 -8.08
CA ASP A 38 10.22 -15.59 -8.80
C ASP A 38 9.76 -17.03 -9.12
N ASN A 39 8.93 -17.61 -8.23
CA ASN A 39 8.40 -18.96 -8.37
C ASN A 39 6.95 -19.00 -8.87
N ILE A 40 6.34 -17.84 -9.18
CA ILE A 40 4.94 -17.76 -9.64
C ILE A 40 4.96 -17.39 -11.12
N PRO A 41 4.68 -18.33 -12.04
CA PRO A 41 4.78 -18.09 -13.47
C PRO A 41 3.99 -16.85 -13.90
N LYS A 42 4.64 -16.02 -14.72
CA LYS A 42 4.10 -14.79 -15.32
C LYS A 42 3.76 -13.66 -14.35
N PHE A 43 3.86 -13.82 -13.04
CA PHE A 43 3.74 -12.67 -12.14
C PHE A 43 5.07 -11.94 -12.08
N THR A 44 5.06 -10.62 -12.27
CA THR A 44 6.26 -9.78 -12.15
C THR A 44 6.26 -8.92 -10.89
N SER A 45 5.10 -8.73 -10.27
CA SER A 45 4.97 -8.17 -8.92
C SER A 45 3.62 -8.52 -8.33
N ALA A 46 3.55 -8.63 -7.00
CA ALA A 46 2.29 -8.71 -6.27
C ALA A 46 2.49 -8.12 -4.88
N MET A 47 1.79 -7.04 -4.58
CA MET A 47 1.89 -6.32 -3.32
C MET A 47 0.55 -5.74 -2.91
N ALA A 48 0.27 -5.74 -1.62
CA ALA A 48 -0.80 -4.96 -1.00
C ALA A 48 -0.21 -4.10 0.11
N TYR A 49 -0.79 -2.93 0.34
CA TYR A 49 -0.30 -2.00 1.36
C TYR A 49 -1.43 -1.21 2.01
N TYR A 50 -1.15 -0.81 3.25
CA TYR A 50 -1.95 0.12 4.04
C TYR A 50 -1.00 1.12 4.70
N GLN A 51 -1.33 2.39 4.62
CA GLN A 51 -0.58 3.48 5.21
C GLN A 51 -1.56 4.44 5.87
N ARG A 52 -1.33 4.75 7.13
CA ARG A 52 -2.06 5.79 7.86
C ARG A 52 -1.07 6.58 8.67
N ASN A 53 -0.81 7.81 8.26
CA ASN A 53 0.23 8.65 8.84
C ASN A 53 -0.37 9.78 9.66
N ASN A 54 0.33 10.22 10.71
CA ASN A 54 0.00 11.42 11.47
C ASN A 54 -1.47 11.48 11.91
N ASP A 55 -1.95 10.40 12.50
CA ASP A 55 -3.33 10.23 12.95
C ASP A 55 -3.37 9.98 14.46
N ASN A 56 -4.44 10.40 15.13
CA ASN A 56 -4.65 10.13 16.55
C ASN A 56 -4.80 8.62 16.79
N ASN A 57 -5.57 7.93 15.94
CA ASN A 57 -5.78 6.49 16.02
C ASN A 57 -5.58 5.81 14.66
N PRO A 58 -4.34 5.37 14.34
CA PRO A 58 -4.04 4.77 13.05
C PRO A 58 -4.57 3.33 12.92
N PHE A 59 -5.24 2.80 13.94
CA PHE A 59 -5.89 1.48 13.95
C PHE A 59 -7.41 1.55 13.84
N ASP A 60 -8.00 2.74 13.65
CA ASP A 60 -9.42 2.92 13.40
C ASP A 60 -9.78 2.60 11.94
N PHE A 61 -9.67 1.33 11.55
CA PHE A 61 -9.85 0.90 10.16
C PHE A 61 -11.26 1.13 9.61
N GLU A 62 -12.26 1.24 10.48
CA GLU A 62 -13.65 1.52 10.10
C GLU A 62 -13.87 2.99 9.73
N ASN A 63 -13.06 3.90 10.31
CA ASN A 63 -13.11 5.35 10.07
C ASN A 63 -11.75 5.84 9.52
N PRO A 64 -11.51 5.67 8.22
CA PRO A 64 -10.29 6.17 7.59
C PRO A 64 -10.25 7.70 7.61
N SER A 65 -9.04 8.25 7.67
CA SER A 65 -8.79 9.70 7.60
C SER A 65 -8.18 10.12 6.27
N GLU A 66 -8.02 11.43 6.02
CA GLU A 66 -7.33 11.96 4.83
C GLU A 66 -5.89 11.43 4.67
N ASN A 67 -5.27 11.02 5.77
CA ASN A 67 -3.92 10.47 5.77
C ASN A 67 -3.88 8.96 5.53
N THR A 68 -5.03 8.34 5.21
CA THR A 68 -5.16 6.91 4.93
C THR A 68 -5.02 6.66 3.43
N VAL A 69 -4.08 5.80 3.08
CA VAL A 69 -3.87 5.32 1.72
C VAL A 69 -3.76 3.80 1.77
N MET A 70 -4.50 3.12 0.90
CA MET A 70 -4.41 1.68 0.75
C MET A 70 -4.44 1.29 -0.72
N GLY A 71 -3.90 0.13 -1.04
CA GLY A 71 -3.87 -0.30 -2.42
C GLY A 71 -3.24 -1.65 -2.62
N TYR A 72 -3.29 -2.09 -3.86
CA TYR A 72 -2.56 -3.26 -4.32
C TYR A 72 -1.98 -3.03 -5.70
N LYS A 73 -0.88 -3.71 -5.98
CA LYS A 73 -0.18 -3.70 -7.25
C LYS A 73 0.05 -5.14 -7.70
N VAL A 74 -0.33 -5.43 -8.93
CA VAL A 74 -0.11 -6.73 -9.58
C VAL A 74 0.56 -6.49 -10.92
N GLY A 75 1.68 -7.14 -11.15
CA GLY A 75 2.39 -7.16 -12.43
C GLY A 75 2.25 -8.52 -13.09
N TYR A 76 1.98 -8.52 -14.39
CA TYR A 76 1.84 -9.73 -15.20
C TYR A 76 2.67 -9.63 -16.47
N GLU A 77 3.49 -10.65 -16.74
CA GLU A 77 4.33 -10.76 -17.92
C GLU A 77 3.48 -11.08 -19.15
N LEU A 78 3.55 -10.19 -20.14
CA LEU A 78 2.90 -10.38 -21.44
C LEU A 78 3.84 -11.12 -22.41
N SER A 79 5.12 -10.76 -22.37
CA SER A 79 6.19 -11.40 -23.12
C SER A 79 7.53 -11.16 -22.42
N LYS A 80 8.58 -11.84 -22.87
CA LYS A 80 9.92 -11.67 -22.30
C LYS A 80 10.34 -10.19 -22.34
N GLY A 81 10.52 -9.58 -21.17
CA GLY A 81 10.89 -8.17 -21.02
C GLY A 81 9.72 -7.17 -21.10
N VAL A 82 8.46 -7.62 -21.16
CA VAL A 82 7.27 -6.76 -21.18
C VAL A 82 6.27 -7.22 -20.14
N SER A 83 5.87 -6.32 -19.24
CA SER A 83 4.86 -6.60 -18.23
C SER A 83 3.77 -5.55 -18.18
N LEU A 84 2.54 -5.97 -17.95
CA LEU A 84 1.42 -5.12 -17.59
C LEU A 84 1.40 -4.98 -16.06
N ILE A 85 1.42 -3.75 -15.56
CA ILE A 85 1.29 -3.42 -14.16
C ILE A 85 -0.09 -2.81 -13.96
N TRP A 86 -0.85 -3.41 -13.06
CA TRP A 86 -2.12 -2.88 -12.59
C TRP A 86 -1.98 -2.49 -11.13
N GLU A 87 -2.17 -1.19 -10.84
CA GLU A 87 -2.19 -0.65 -9.49
C GLU A 87 -3.57 -0.06 -9.19
N TYR A 88 -4.17 -0.52 -8.09
CA TYR A 88 -5.33 0.10 -7.48
C TYR A 88 -4.88 0.83 -6.22
N ARG A 89 -5.33 2.07 -6.06
CA ARG A 89 -5.09 2.88 -4.87
C ARG A 89 -6.36 3.59 -4.46
N GLU A 90 -6.65 3.56 -3.18
CA GLU A 90 -7.72 4.30 -2.53
C GLU A 90 -7.14 5.23 -1.47
N PHE A 91 -7.57 6.48 -1.49
CA PHE A 91 -7.24 7.50 -0.50
C PHE A 91 -8.48 8.36 -0.22
N TYR A 92 -8.48 9.14 0.85
CA TYR A 92 -9.65 9.90 1.29
C TYR A 92 -9.40 11.39 1.21
N ARG A 93 -10.44 12.16 0.90
CA ARG A 93 -10.43 13.62 0.90
C ARG A 93 -11.72 14.16 1.50
N ASP A 94 -11.67 15.31 2.15
CA ASP A 94 -12.86 16.09 2.46
C ASP A 94 -13.53 16.57 1.16
N ASP A 95 -14.86 16.46 1.08
CA ASP A 95 -15.68 16.95 -0.03
C ASP A 95 -16.04 18.44 0.07
N GLY A 96 -15.54 19.13 1.11
CA GLY A 96 -15.82 20.54 1.41
C GLY A 96 -17.02 20.73 2.35
N THR A 97 -17.67 19.64 2.78
CA THR A 97 -18.76 19.66 3.75
C THR A 97 -18.37 19.02 5.09
N GLY A 98 -17.10 18.62 5.25
CA GLY A 98 -16.60 17.90 6.42
C GLY A 98 -16.80 16.38 6.31
N ASN A 99 -17.25 15.88 5.15
CA ASN A 99 -17.41 14.45 4.91
C ASN A 99 -16.21 13.91 4.15
N LEU A 100 -15.63 12.82 4.66
CA LEU A 100 -14.57 12.10 3.98
C LEU A 100 -15.13 11.19 2.90
N VAL A 101 -14.69 11.42 1.67
CA VAL A 101 -15.08 10.61 0.51
C VAL A 101 -13.87 9.83 -0.05
N PRO A 102 -14.05 8.54 -0.39
CA PRO A 102 -12.99 7.76 -1.00
C PRO A 102 -12.76 8.19 -2.45
N VAL A 103 -11.49 8.37 -2.80
CA VAL A 103 -11.00 8.56 -4.16
C VAL A 103 -10.29 7.29 -4.59
N LYS A 104 -10.87 6.64 -5.60
CA LYS A 104 -10.37 5.38 -6.14
C LYS A 104 -9.65 5.66 -7.45
N GLN A 105 -8.38 5.24 -7.50
CA GLN A 105 -7.55 5.39 -8.69
C GLN A 105 -7.07 4.01 -9.14
N THR A 106 -7.24 3.75 -10.43
CA THR A 106 -6.67 2.58 -11.10
C THR A 106 -5.68 3.06 -12.15
N THR A 107 -4.44 2.62 -12.04
CA THR A 107 -3.38 2.86 -13.02
C THR A 107 -3.05 1.54 -13.71
N ILE A 108 -2.98 1.57 -15.04
CA ILE A 108 -2.55 0.44 -15.86
C ILE A 108 -1.37 0.92 -16.70
N GLU A 109 -0.21 0.30 -16.49
CA GLU A 109 1.04 0.68 -17.13
C GLU A 109 1.67 -0.53 -17.82
N THR A 110 2.29 -0.31 -18.97
CA THR A 110 3.16 -1.31 -19.59
C THR A 110 4.60 -0.95 -19.25
N ALA A 111 5.28 -1.83 -18.53
CA ALA A 111 6.70 -1.69 -18.20
C ALA A 111 7.55 -2.57 -19.13
N PHE A 112 8.65 -2.00 -19.61
CA PHE A 112 9.64 -2.67 -20.45
C PHE A 112 10.94 -2.82 -19.66
N SER A 113 11.49 -4.03 -19.66
CA SER A 113 12.79 -4.33 -19.05
C SER A 113 13.73 -4.84 -20.12
N PHE A 114 14.78 -4.07 -20.39
CA PHE A 114 15.84 -4.40 -21.34
C PHE A 114 17.03 -4.90 -20.54
N PHE A 115 17.19 -6.23 -20.48
CA PHE A 115 18.38 -6.87 -19.94
C PHE A 115 19.37 -7.13 -21.07
#